data_AF-A0A4R0TXL2-F1
#
_entry.id   AF-A0A4R0TXL2-F1
#
_cell.length_a   1.000
_cell.length_b   1.000
_cell.length_c   1.000
_cell.angle_alpha   90.00
_cell.angle_beta   90.00
_cell.angle_gamma   90.00
#
_symmetry.space_group_name_H-M   'P 1'
#
loop_
_entity.id
_entity.type
_entity.pdbx_description
1 polymer ?
#
loop_
_entity_poly.entity_id
_entity_poly.type
_entity_poly.pdbx_seq_one_letter_code
_entity_poly.pdbx_strand_id
1 'polypeptide(L)'
;MTSKTETTSIPEIDFDSWTPEQEEAALKQIAQAAKCKYAIGDNHFYGRFPDGTIINLPLSISLEDVNEISEGDVASVDQFTRLIEKIAGKEDAEKFLAQPTPSMIDMANKYFEIFQKLNQLVLEK
;
A
#
# COMPACT_ATOMS: atom_id res chain seq x y z
N MET A 1 16.90 13.61 23.88
CA MET A 1 16.27 14.28 22.73
C MET A 1 14.77 14.18 22.91
N THR A 2 14.08 15.30 22.73
CA THR A 2 12.72 15.59 23.23
C THR A 2 11.63 14.73 22.57
N SER A 3 10.92 13.94 23.38
CA SER A 3 9.63 13.32 22.99
C SER A 3 8.63 14.44 22.71
N LYS A 4 8.27 14.63 21.43
CA LYS A 4 7.19 15.54 21.04
C LYS A 4 5.88 14.85 21.40
N THR A 5 5.32 15.16 22.57
CA THR A 5 3.95 14.82 22.92
C THR A 5 3.05 15.66 22.02
N GLU A 6 2.64 15.11 20.87
CA GLU A 6 1.50 15.66 20.15
C GLU A 6 0.30 15.51 21.09
N THR A 7 -0.13 16.63 21.65
CA THR A 7 -1.37 16.70 22.41
C THR A 7 -2.47 16.54 21.38
N THR A 8 -2.93 15.31 21.17
CA THR A 8 -4.07 15.03 20.29
C THR A 8 -5.31 15.65 20.95
N SER A 9 -5.59 16.90 20.65
CA SER A 9 -6.84 17.54 21.02
C SER A 9 -7.96 16.80 20.29
N ILE A 10 -8.81 16.11 21.04
CA ILE A 10 -10.01 15.47 20.48
C ILE A 10 -10.88 16.62 19.95
N PRO A 11 -11.22 16.64 18.64
CA PRO A 11 -12.14 17.64 18.12
C PRO A 11 -13.49 17.52 18.83
N GLU A 12 -14.21 18.62 18.98
CA GLU A 12 -15.56 18.60 19.54
C GLU A 12 -16.48 17.85 18.54
N ILE A 13 -16.86 16.62 18.89
CA ILE A 13 -17.75 15.77 18.11
C ILE A 13 -19.10 15.71 18.81
N ASP A 14 -20.16 16.11 18.10
CA ASP A 14 -21.53 15.93 18.55
C ASP A 14 -21.96 14.49 18.27
N PHE A 15 -21.92 13.65 19.31
CA PHE A 15 -22.30 12.24 19.23
C PHE A 15 -23.82 12.04 19.15
N ASP A 16 -24.63 13.00 19.61
CA ASP A 16 -26.09 12.90 19.60
C ASP A 16 -26.68 13.19 18.21
N SER A 17 -25.99 14.00 17.41
CA SER A 17 -26.39 14.35 16.03
C SER A 17 -25.66 13.56 14.95
N TRP A 18 -24.86 12.53 15.29
CA TRP A 18 -24.06 11.76 14.32
C TRP A 18 -24.94 10.97 13.34
N THR A 19 -24.80 11.24 12.04
CA THR A 19 -25.61 10.59 11.00
C THR A 19 -24.80 9.62 10.12
N PRO A 20 -25.46 8.64 9.47
CA PRO A 20 -24.80 7.75 8.51
C PRO A 20 -24.08 8.47 7.37
N GLU A 21 -24.58 9.61 6.91
CA GLU A 21 -23.97 10.43 5.86
C GLU A 21 -22.67 11.09 6.33
N GLN A 22 -22.61 11.51 7.59
CA GLN A 22 -21.37 12.05 8.19
C GLN A 22 -20.32 10.95 8.36
N GLU A 23 -20.75 9.74 8.74
CA GLU A 23 -19.88 8.56 8.78
C GLU A 23 -19.30 8.25 7.39
N GLU A 24 -20.16 8.17 6.37
CA GLU A 24 -19.72 7.88 5.00
C GLU A 24 -18.73 8.95 4.50
N ALA A 25 -18.99 10.24 4.78
CA ALA A 25 -18.08 11.32 4.42
C ALA A 25 -16.73 11.21 5.13
N ALA A 26 -16.72 10.90 6.44
CA ALA A 26 -15.51 10.70 7.22
C ALA A 26 -14.69 9.52 6.69
N LEU A 27 -15.34 8.37 6.41
CA LEU A 27 -14.68 7.19 5.83
C LEU A 27 -14.09 7.49 4.45
N LYS A 28 -14.80 8.24 3.59
CA LYS A 28 -14.28 8.67 2.29
C LYS A 28 -13.04 9.55 2.43
N GLN A 29 -13.04 10.48 3.39
CA GLN A 29 -11.90 11.35 3.65
C GLN A 29 -10.67 10.54 4.12
N ILE A 30 -10.88 9.60 5.06
CA ILE A 30 -9.82 8.70 5.54
C ILE A 30 -9.28 7.85 4.39
N ALA A 31 -10.16 7.27 3.56
CA ALA A 31 -9.77 6.46 2.42
C ALA A 31 -8.99 7.27 1.37
N GLN A 32 -9.39 8.52 1.10
CA GLN A 32 -8.66 9.40 0.19
C GLN A 32 -7.27 9.76 0.73
N ALA A 33 -7.16 10.05 2.03
CA ALA A 33 -5.89 10.35 2.67
C ALA A 33 -4.93 9.15 2.67
N ALA A 34 -5.47 7.93 2.69
CA ALA A 34 -4.68 6.70 2.65
C ALA A 34 -4.16 6.33 1.24
N LYS A 35 -4.63 6.97 0.17
CA LYS A 35 -4.24 6.63 -1.21
C LYS A 35 -2.75 6.87 -1.46
N CYS A 36 -2.08 5.83 -1.91
CA CYS A 36 -0.70 5.86 -2.34
C CYS A 36 -0.59 6.42 -3.77
N LYS A 37 0.53 7.08 -4.03
CA LYS A 37 0.93 7.48 -5.39
C LYS A 37 1.89 6.44 -5.93
N TYR A 38 1.98 6.31 -7.25
CA TYR A 38 2.99 5.45 -7.86
C TYR A 38 3.51 6.04 -9.16
N ALA A 39 4.70 5.60 -9.57
CA ALA A 39 5.30 5.87 -10.87
C ALA A 39 5.97 4.59 -11.39
N ILE A 40 6.10 4.47 -12.70
CA ILE A 40 6.81 3.36 -13.37
C ILE A 40 7.94 3.98 -14.19
N GLY A 41 9.15 3.46 -14.03
CA GLY A 41 10.34 3.92 -14.75
C GLY A 41 11.49 2.94 -14.57
N ASP A 42 12.38 2.86 -15.54
CA ASP A 42 13.58 2.00 -15.46
C ASP A 42 13.27 0.54 -15.08
N ASN A 43 12.16 0.00 -15.59
CA ASN A 43 11.67 -1.36 -15.28
C ASN A 43 11.33 -1.60 -13.79
N HIS A 44 11.05 -0.52 -13.06
CA HIS A 44 10.68 -0.54 -11.65
C HIS A 44 9.34 0.16 -11.42
N PHE A 45 8.67 -0.29 -10.36
CA PHE A 45 7.54 0.34 -9.72
C PHE A 45 8.03 1.12 -8.50
N TYR A 46 7.71 2.41 -8.46
CA TYR A 46 7.99 3.31 -7.34
C TYR A 46 6.68 3.68 -6.66
N GLY A 47 6.40 3.07 -5.52
CA GLY A 47 5.23 3.36 -4.69
C GLY A 47 5.56 4.39 -3.63
N ARG A 48 4.76 5.44 -3.47
CA ARG A 48 4.90 6.47 -2.44
C ARG A 48 3.68 6.51 -1.53
N PHE A 49 3.92 6.29 -0.24
CA PHE A 49 2.94 6.43 0.83
C PHE A 49 2.61 7.90 1.14
N PRO A 50 1.46 8.17 1.79
CA PRO A 50 1.08 9.53 2.20
C PRO A 50 2.10 10.22 3.11
N ASP A 51 2.80 9.46 3.96
CA ASP A 51 3.87 9.95 4.85
C ASP A 51 5.17 10.31 4.10
N GLY A 52 5.27 9.96 2.82
CA GLY A 52 6.45 10.17 1.99
C GLY A 52 7.39 8.96 1.89
N THR A 53 7.13 7.87 2.61
CA THR A 53 7.86 6.61 2.49
C THR A 53 7.74 6.08 1.06
N ILE A 54 8.86 5.63 0.48
CA ILE A 54 8.92 5.11 -0.88
C ILE A 54 9.34 3.64 -0.83
N ILE A 55 8.61 2.80 -1.58
CA ILE A 55 8.97 1.42 -1.87
C ILE A 55 9.34 1.31 -3.34
N ASN A 56 10.42 0.61 -3.63
CA ASN A 56 10.90 0.35 -4.97
C ASN A 56 10.93 -1.15 -5.24
N LEU A 57 10.25 -1.59 -6.30
CA LEU A 57 10.20 -2.99 -6.70
C LEU A 57 10.40 -3.13 -8.21
N PRO A 58 11.19 -4.11 -8.68
CA PRO A 58 11.31 -4.40 -10.09
C PRO A 58 9.98 -4.96 -10.63
N LEU A 59 9.69 -4.65 -11.88
CA LEU A 59 8.54 -5.19 -12.61
C LEU A 59 8.88 -6.49 -13.35
N SER A 60 10.16 -6.75 -13.59
CA SER A 60 10.65 -8.03 -14.10
C SER A 60 10.91 -9.01 -12.97
N ILE A 61 9.85 -9.62 -12.43
CA ILE A 61 9.95 -10.70 -11.45
C ILE A 61 9.90 -12.06 -12.17
N SER A 62 10.59 -13.06 -11.63
CA SER A 62 10.61 -14.40 -12.23
C SER A 62 9.28 -15.13 -11.97
N LEU A 63 8.94 -16.10 -12.82
CA LEU A 63 7.76 -16.95 -12.59
C LEU A 63 7.85 -17.73 -11.28
N GLU A 64 9.07 -18.07 -10.85
CA GLU A 64 9.33 -18.73 -9.55
C GLU A 64 8.94 -17.81 -8.40
N ASP A 65 9.31 -16.53 -8.47
CA ASP A 65 8.91 -15.53 -7.47
C ASP A 65 7.38 -15.36 -7.43
N VAL A 66 6.74 -15.25 -8.60
CA VAL A 66 5.28 -15.11 -8.70
C VAL A 66 4.56 -16.28 -8.05
N ASN A 67 5.00 -17.52 -8.32
CA ASN A 67 4.37 -18.71 -7.78
C ASN A 67 4.50 -18.78 -6.25
N GLU A 68 5.69 -18.53 -5.71
CA GLU A 68 5.96 -18.55 -4.26
C GLU A 68 5.14 -17.47 -3.50
N ILE A 69 4.89 -16.33 -4.15
CA ILE A 69 4.05 -15.26 -3.60
C ILE A 69 2.56 -15.61 -3.69
N SER A 70 2.15 -16.29 -4.77
CA SER A 70 0.74 -16.64 -5.03
C SER A 70 0.30 -17.93 -4.32
N GLU A 71 1.20 -18.62 -3.64
CA GLU A 71 0.90 -19.86 -2.92
C GLU A 71 -0.01 -19.59 -1.70
N GLY A 72 -1.30 -19.92 -1.87
CA GLY A 72 -2.33 -19.91 -0.82
C GLY A 72 -3.36 -18.80 -0.95
N ASP A 73 -4.50 -18.93 -0.26
CA ASP A 73 -5.51 -17.87 -0.06
C ASP A 73 -5.02 -16.83 0.97
N VAL A 74 -3.84 -16.26 0.73
CA VAL A 74 -3.27 -15.20 1.57
C VAL A 74 -3.70 -13.82 1.07
N ALA A 75 -3.90 -12.87 1.99
CA ALA A 75 -4.33 -11.53 1.62
C ALA A 75 -3.26 -10.82 0.75
N SER A 76 -3.69 -9.94 -0.16
CA SER A 76 -2.79 -9.23 -1.08
C SER A 76 -1.66 -8.47 -0.35
N VAL A 77 -1.92 -8.00 0.88
CA VAL A 77 -0.92 -7.35 1.73
C VAL A 77 0.17 -8.32 2.18
N ASP A 78 -0.19 -9.55 2.56
CA ASP A 78 0.78 -10.57 2.99
C ASP A 78 1.66 -11.02 1.82
N GLN A 79 1.03 -11.23 0.64
CA GLN A 79 1.72 -11.54 -0.61
C GLN A 79 2.73 -10.44 -0.97
N PHE A 80 2.29 -9.19 -0.92
CA PHE A 80 3.13 -8.04 -1.23
C PHE A 80 4.25 -7.83 -0.20
N THR A 81 4.00 -8.10 1.08
CA THR A 81 5.03 -8.06 2.13
C THR A 81 6.14 -9.07 1.86
N ARG A 82 5.79 -10.32 1.51
CA ARG A 82 6.78 -11.36 1.16
C ARG A 82 7.60 -10.97 -0.07
N LEU A 83 6.97 -10.38 -1.08
CA LEU A 83 7.65 -9.85 -2.26
C LEU A 83 8.67 -8.77 -1.88
N ILE A 84 8.27 -7.80 -1.04
CA ILE A 84 9.18 -6.74 -0.57
C ILE A 84 10.34 -7.36 0.20
N GLU A 85 10.07 -8.28 1.12
CA GLU A 85 11.12 -8.93 1.92
C GLU A 85 12.13 -9.69 1.04
N LYS A 86 11.66 -10.39 0.01
CA LYS A 86 12.51 -11.14 -0.92
C LYS A 86 13.37 -10.24 -1.80
N ILE A 87 12.81 -9.13 -2.27
CA ILE A 87 13.45 -8.27 -3.28
C ILE A 87 14.23 -7.12 -2.66
N ALA A 88 13.57 -6.33 -1.82
CA ALA A 88 14.13 -5.14 -1.20
C ALA A 88 14.78 -5.45 0.17
N GLY A 89 14.44 -6.60 0.76
CA GLY A 89 14.96 -7.04 2.04
C GLY A 89 14.00 -6.74 3.19
N LYS A 90 14.31 -7.32 4.35
CA LYS A 90 13.48 -7.27 5.54
C LYS A 90 13.24 -5.84 6.07
N GLU A 91 14.23 -4.96 5.97
CA GLU A 91 14.10 -3.58 6.44
C GLU A 91 13.02 -2.80 5.68
N ASP A 92 12.91 -2.99 4.36
CA ASP A 92 11.87 -2.35 3.56
C ASP A 92 10.49 -3.00 3.77
N ALA A 93 10.46 -4.31 4.04
CA ALA A 93 9.22 -4.98 4.45
C ALA A 93 8.71 -4.46 5.81
N GLU A 94 9.60 -4.20 6.77
CA GLU A 94 9.24 -3.60 8.05
C GLU A 94 8.74 -2.16 7.89
N LYS A 95 9.36 -1.37 7.00
CA LYS A 95 8.85 -0.02 6.65
C LYS A 95 7.45 -0.07 6.04
N PHE A 96 7.20 -1.06 5.18
CA PHE A 96 5.88 -1.29 4.60
C PHE A 96 4.85 -1.68 5.67
N LEU A 97 5.18 -2.64 6.55
CA LEU A 97 4.31 -3.09 7.64
C LEU A 97 4.02 -2.02 8.70
N ALA A 98 4.89 -1.02 8.81
CA ALA A 98 4.67 0.15 9.68
C ALA A 98 3.64 1.15 9.11
N GLN A 99 3.22 1.00 7.85
CA GLN A 99 2.27 1.90 7.20
C GLN A 99 0.82 1.62 7.62
N PRO A 100 -0.09 2.61 7.50
CA PRO A 100 -1.51 2.38 7.74
C PRO A 100 -2.07 1.26 6.85
N THR A 101 -2.88 0.36 7.42
CA THR A 101 -3.47 -0.79 6.69
C THR A 101 -4.18 -0.40 5.40
N PRO A 102 -5.01 0.65 5.34
CA PRO A 102 -5.65 1.05 4.07
C PRO A 102 -4.63 1.46 2.99
N SER A 103 -3.50 2.07 3.39
CA SER A 103 -2.42 2.42 2.47
C SER A 103 -1.63 1.19 2.02
N MET A 104 -1.38 0.23 2.91
CA MET A 104 -0.75 -1.05 2.55
C MET A 104 -1.59 -1.81 1.51
N ILE A 105 -2.91 -1.88 1.71
CA ILE A 105 -3.85 -2.51 0.76
C ILE A 105 -3.82 -1.79 -0.59
N ASP A 106 -3.93 -0.44 -0.59
CA ASP A 106 -3.91 0.35 -1.81
C ASP A 106 -2.59 0.18 -2.58
N MET A 107 -1.45 0.14 -1.89
CA MET A 107 -0.14 -0.07 -2.50
C MET A 107 -0.01 -1.47 -3.12
N ALA A 108 -0.36 -2.51 -2.37
CA ALA A 108 -0.31 -3.90 -2.84
C ALA A 108 -1.17 -4.08 -4.09
N ASN A 109 -2.41 -3.59 -4.05
CA ASN A 109 -3.33 -3.66 -5.19
C ASN A 109 -2.76 -2.93 -6.42
N LYS A 110 -2.21 -1.72 -6.25
CA LYS A 110 -1.59 -0.97 -7.36
C LYS A 110 -0.44 -1.73 -7.99
N TYR A 111 0.45 -2.33 -7.19
CA TYR A 111 1.55 -3.10 -7.73
C TYR A 111 1.04 -4.27 -8.57
N PHE A 112 0.12 -5.08 -8.03
CA PHE A 112 -0.41 -6.24 -8.74
C PHE A 112 -1.21 -5.85 -9.99
N GLU A 113 -1.99 -4.78 -9.95
CA GLU A 113 -2.68 -4.24 -11.13
C GLU A 113 -1.69 -3.84 -12.23
N ILE A 114 -0.57 -3.20 -11.88
CA ILE A 114 0.48 -2.84 -12.85
C ILE A 114 1.16 -4.10 -13.40
N PHE A 115 1.47 -5.06 -12.54
CA PHE A 115 2.05 -6.33 -12.95
C PHE A 115 1.13 -7.10 -13.92
N GLN A 116 -0.17 -7.18 -13.62
CA GLN A 116 -1.17 -7.78 -14.49
C GLN A 116 -1.28 -7.05 -15.84
N LYS A 117 -1.32 -5.71 -15.83
CA LYS A 117 -1.33 -4.90 -17.07
C LYS A 117 -0.08 -5.13 -17.92
N LEU A 118 1.10 -5.20 -17.29
CA LEU A 118 2.34 -5.49 -17.99
C LEU A 118 2.29 -6.87 -18.67
N ASN A 119 1.82 -7.90 -17.96
CA ASN A 119 1.68 -9.24 -18.52
C ASN A 119 0.66 -9.29 -19.68
N GLN A 120 -0.45 -8.55 -19.58
CA GLN A 120 -1.41 -8.43 -20.68
C GLN A 120 -0.77 -7.81 -21.92
N LEU A 121 -0.03 -6.70 -21.76
CA LEU A 121 0.66 -6.04 -22.87
C LEU A 121 1.74 -6.94 -23.53
N VAL A 122 2.36 -7.84 -22.77
CA VAL A 122 3.30 -8.83 -23.30
C VAL A 122 2.58 -9.91 -24.13
N LEU A 123 1.34 -10.26 -23.76
CA LEU A 123 0.53 -11.28 -24.42
C LEU A 123 -0.27 -10.75 -25.61
N GLU A 124 -0.60 -9.45 -25.63
CA GLU A 124 -1.20 -8.76 -26.78
C GLU A 124 -0.21 -8.74 -27.96
N LYS A 125 -0.39 -9.69 -28.88
CA LYS A 125 0.25 -9.74 -30.20
C LYS A 125 -0.64 -9.15 -31.28
#